data_AF-A0A369HYK2-F1
#
_entry.id   AF-A0A369HYK2-F1
#
_cell.length_a   1.000
_cell.length_b   1.000
_cell.length_c   1.000
_cell.angle_alpha   90.00
_cell.angle_beta   90.00
_cell.angle_gamma   90.00
#
_symmetry.space_group_name_H-M   'P 1'
#
loop_
_entity.id
_entity.type
_entity.pdbx_description
1 polymer ?
#
loop_
_entity_poly.entity_id
_entity_poly.type
_entity_poly.pdbx_seq_one_letter_code
_entity_poly.pdbx_strand_id
1 'polypeptide(L)' 'MALSAGISIPLEDVLIDNEHEFRVKLHLIINKEIVYELARLGAGVCVLAPERLVREMKEFHEAALKKYQH' A
#
# COMPACT_ATOMS: atom_id res chain seq x y z
N MET A 1 5.90 -9.41 13.33
CA MET A 1 6.93 -9.65 12.28
C MET A 1 7.44 -8.31 11.79
N ALA A 2 8.76 -8.14 11.63
CA ALA A 2 9.34 -6.90 11.11
C ALA A 2 9.35 -6.95 9.58
N LEU A 3 8.63 -6.02 8.93
CA LEU A 3 8.81 -5.78 7.50
C LEU A 3 10.12 -4.98 7.31
N SER A 4 10.73 -5.10 6.12
CA SER A 4 12.00 -4.46 5.72
C SER A 4 12.06 -2.93 5.88
N ALA A 5 10.97 -2.29 6.30
CA ALA A 5 10.86 -0.87 6.62
C ALA A 5 10.99 -0.56 8.14
N GLY A 6 11.31 -1.53 9.00
CA GLY A 6 11.41 -1.31 10.46
C GLY A 6 10.06 -1.10 11.16
N ILE A 7 8.96 -1.45 10.50
CA ILE A 7 7.61 -1.35 11.04
C ILE A 7 7.26 -2.67 11.74
N SER A 8 6.99 -2.59 13.05
CA SER A 8 6.40 -3.71 13.80
C SER A 8 4.89 -3.65 13.67
N ILE A 9 4.29 -4.66 13.05
CA ILE A 9 2.83 -4.80 12.93
C ILE A 9 2.33 -5.64 14.11
N PRO A 10 1.38 -5.13 14.93
CA PRO A 10 0.70 -5.91 15.95
C PRO A 10 0.00 -7.14 15.36
N LEU A 11 -0.01 -8.28 16.07
CA LEU A 11 -0.65 -9.51 15.57
C LEU A 11 -2.15 -9.33 15.29
N GLU A 12 -2.83 -8.49 16.07
CA GLU A 12 -4.24 -8.11 15.89
C GLU A 12 -4.53 -7.37 14.58
N ASP A 13 -3.50 -6.76 13.98
CA ASP A 13 -3.59 -6.06 12.70
C ASP A 13 -3.22 -6.97 11.52
N VAL A 14 -2.78 -8.20 11.75
CA VAL A 14 -2.58 -9.20 10.71
C VAL A 14 -3.91 -9.88 10.40
N LEU A 15 -4.47 -9.59 9.23
CA LEU A 15 -5.76 -10.11 8.79
C LEU A 15 -5.64 -11.47 8.12
N ILE A 16 -4.59 -11.67 7.33
CA ILE A 16 -4.29 -12.93 6.64
C ILE A 16 -2.77 -13.09 6.60
N ASP A 17 -2.28 -14.28 6.96
CA ASP A 17 -0.89 -14.69 6.84
C ASP A 17 -0.86 -16.16 6.43
N ASN A 18 -0.70 -16.40 5.13
CA ASN A 18 -0.60 -17.74 4.56
C ASN A 18 0.33 -17.74 3.34
N GLU A 19 0.52 -18.91 2.72
CA GLU A 19 1.44 -19.08 1.59
C GLU A 19 1.08 -18.28 0.33
N HIS A 20 -0.16 -17.81 0.21
CA HIS A 20 -0.66 -17.10 -0.97
C HIS A 20 -0.70 -15.57 -0.79
N GLU A 21 -1.03 -15.09 0.42
CA GLU A 21 -1.12 -13.67 0.68
C GLU A 21 -0.75 -13.30 2.12
N PHE A 22 -0.27 -12.06 2.26
CA PHE A 22 -0.06 -11.39 3.53
C PHE A 22 -0.87 -10.09 3.53
N ARG A 23 -1.88 -10.01 4.41
CA ARG A 23 -2.81 -8.89 4.50
C ARG A 23 -2.77 -8.30 5.90
N VAL A 24 -2.58 -6.99 5.97
CA VAL A 24 -2.51 -6.25 7.22
C VAL A 24 -3.43 -5.05 7.20
N LYS A 25 -3.92 -4.68 8.38
CA LYS A 25 -4.58 -3.42 8.65
C LYS A 25 -3.54 -2.44 9.17
N LEU A 26 -3.57 -1.21 8.67
CA LEU A 26 -2.68 -0.15 9.14
C LEU A 26 -3.51 1.04 9.62
N HIS A 27 -3.12 1.59 10.76
CA HIS A 27 -3.72 2.80 11.32
C HIS A 27 -2.89 4.02 10.88
N LEU A 28 -3.28 4.64 9.75
CA LEU A 28 -2.51 5.69 9.08
C LEU A 28 -3.33 6.98 8.94
N ILE A 29 -2.64 8.13 9.03
CA ILE A 29 -3.19 9.41 8.60
C ILE A 29 -2.94 9.53 7.10
N ILE A 30 -4.02 9.62 6.31
CA ILE A 30 -3.93 9.68 4.85
C ILE A 30 -3.52 11.09 4.42
N ASN A 31 -2.24 11.26 4.07
CA ASN A 31 -1.68 12.48 3.50
C ASN A 31 -0.95 12.17 2.16
N LYS A 32 -0.39 13.18 1.49
CA LYS A 32 0.31 12.94 0.21
C LYS A 32 1.56 12.07 0.36
N GLU A 33 2.27 12.18 1.48
CA GLU A 33 3.48 11.40 1.74
C GLU A 33 3.17 9.91 1.80
N ILE A 34 2.09 9.50 2.51
CA ILE A 34 1.75 8.08 2.59
C ILE A 34 1.40 7.49 1.22
N VAL A 35 0.78 8.28 0.34
CA VAL A 35 0.50 7.85 -1.04
C VAL A 35 1.81 7.57 -1.78
N TYR A 36 2.82 8.44 -1.66
CA TYR A 36 4.12 8.22 -2.29
C TYR A 36 4.86 7.02 -1.68
N GLU A 37 4.82 6.89 -0.36
CA GLU A 37 5.49 5.81 0.37
C GLU A 37 4.89 4.43 0.07
N LEU A 38 3.58 4.36 -0.17
CA LEU A 38 2.92 3.14 -0.63
C LEU A 38 3.19 2.92 -2.13
N ALA A 39 3.09 3.97 -2.96
CA ALA A 39 3.24 3.83 -4.40
C ALA A 39 4.65 3.42 -4.82
N ARG A 40 5.70 3.82 -4.07
CA ARG A 40 7.08 3.37 -4.32
C ARG A 40 7.27 1.86 -4.16
N LEU A 41 6.36 1.16 -3.47
CA LEU A 41 6.39 -0.30 -3.34
C LEU A 41 5.89 -1.01 -4.61
N GLY A 42 5.25 -0.27 -5.53
CA GLY A 42 4.80 -0.78 -6.82
C GLY A 42 3.90 -2.00 -6.69
N ALA A 43 4.15 -3.03 -7.52
CA ALA A 43 3.38 -4.26 -7.53
C ALA A 43 3.53 -5.13 -6.26
N GLY A 44 4.43 -4.77 -5.34
CA GLY A 44 4.64 -5.50 -4.08
C GLY A 44 3.55 -5.24 -3.03
N VAL A 45 2.73 -4.20 -3.18
CA VAL A 45 1.64 -3.86 -2.25
C VAL A 45 0.38 -3.49 -3.03
N CYS A 46 -0.77 -3.91 -2.50
CA CYS A 46 -2.07 -3.50 -2.98
C CYS A 46 -2.88 -2.89 -1.81
N VAL A 47 -3.37 -1.66 -1.98
CA VAL A 47 -4.30 -1.05 -1.03
C VAL A 47 -5.71 -1.57 -1.31
N LEU A 48 -6.35 -2.15 -0.29
CA LEU A 48 -7.71 -2.68 -0.39
C LEU A 48 -8.78 -1.71 0.15
N ALA A 49 -8.42 -0.90 1.14
CA ALA A 49 -9.30 0.08 1.78
C ALA A 49 -8.48 1.17 2.49
N PRO A 50 -9.06 2.36 2.77
CA PRO A 50 -10.39 2.81 2.35
C PRO A 50 -10.42 3.20 0.87
N GLU A 51 -11.61 3.23 0.27
CA GLU A 51 -11.81 3.50 -1.17
C GLU A 51 -11.13 4.78 -1.66
N ARG A 52 -11.10 5.81 -0.81
CA ARG A 52 -10.38 7.06 -1.11
C ARG A 52 -8.90 6.81 -1.40
N LEU A 53 -8.21 6.03 -0.56
CA LEU A 53 -6.80 5.74 -0.76
C LEU A 53 -6.59 4.81 -1.95
N VAL A 54 -7.48 3.86 -2.17
CA VAL A 54 -7.47 3.00 -3.38
C VAL A 54 -7.50 3.86 -4.64
N ARG A 55 -8.38 4.87 -4.69
CA ARG A 55 -8.48 5.80 -5.81
C ARG A 55 -7.21 6.63 -5.99
N GLU A 56 -6.70 7.23 -4.90
CA GLU A 56 -5.47 8.03 -4.94
C GLU A 56 -4.27 7.21 -5.46
N MET A 57 -4.15 5.94 -5.07
CA MET A 57 -3.11 5.02 -5.56
C MET A 57 -3.25 4.70 -7.05
N LYS A 58 -4.48 4.40 -7.51
CA LYS A 58 -4.75 4.15 -8.94
C LYS A 58 -4.41 5.37 -9.79
N GLU A 59 -4.87 6.56 -9.39
CA GLU A 59 -4.58 7.81 -10.09
C GLU A 59 -3.06 8.07 -10.18
N PHE A 60 -2.31 7.82 -9.10
CA PHE A 60 -0.86 7.96 -9.10
C PHE A 60 -0.19 7.02 -10.12
N HIS A 61 -0.53 5.73 -10.09
CA HIS A 61 0.06 4.74 -10.99
C HIS A 61 -0.34 4.96 -12.45
N GLU A 62 -1.60 5.30 -12.73
CA GLU A 62 -2.06 5.65 -14.08
C GLU A 62 -1.36 6.89 -14.62
N ALA A 63 -1.16 7.93 -13.80
CA ALA A 63 -0.44 9.12 -14.19
C ALA A 63 1.02 8.81 -14.52
N ALA A 64 1.66 7.93 -13.74
CA ALA A 64 3.02 7.46 -14.02
C ALA A 64 3.07 6.66 -15.33
N LEU A 65 2.15 5.71 -15.55
CA LEU A 65 2.10 4.90 -16.77
C LEU A 65 1.94 5.77 -18.03
N LYS A 66 1.07 6.78 -17.99
CA LYS A 66 0.85 7.72 -19.11
C LYS A 66 2.14 8.39 -19.58
N LYS A 67 3.14 8.60 -18.71
CA LYS A 67 4.44 9.20 -19.07
C LYS A 67 5.31 8.29 -19.93
N TYR A 68 5.07 6.99 -19.93
CA TYR A 68 5.80 6.01 -20.74
C TYR A 68 5.08 5.64 -22.04
N GLN A 69 3.85 6.13 -22.24
CA GLN A 69 3.02 5.85 -23.42
C GLN A 69 3.18 6.94 -24.51
N HIS A 70 4.28 7.67 -24.47
CA HIS A 70 4.65 8.66 -25.49
C HIS A 70 5.48 8.02 -26.59
#